data_AF-A0A2N0B3G9-F1
#
_entry.id   AF-A0A2N0B3G9-F1
#
_cell.length_a   1.000
_cell.length_b   1.000
_cell.length_c   1.000
_cell.angle_alpha   90.00
_cell.angle_beta   90.00
_cell.angle_gamma   90.00
#
_symmetry.space_group_name_H-M   'P 1'
#
loop_
_entity.id
_entity.type
_entity.pdbx_description
1 polymer ?
#
loop_
_entity_poly.entity_id
_entity_poly.type
_entity_poly.pdbx_seq_one_letter_code
_entity_poly.pdbx_strand_id
1 'polypeptide(L)'
;MVLTLINLGMALSVLCFYTGYYFRFRKNGIHRLVNLIGASFNLTTALGLLYIKYAGGGLEAAGILPNTDRWVIDTHRAFAALALVLMLLMVWSGIVRKKEFHRKLHYIFLPLYTAIFLSGLVLFRSAN
;
A
#
# COMPACT_ATOMS: atom_id res chain seq x y z
N MET A 1 -6.82 -16.21 7.89
CA MET A 1 -5.39 -15.88 8.13
C MET A 1 -4.77 -15.01 7.04
N VAL A 2 -4.99 -15.29 5.75
CA VAL A 2 -4.37 -14.53 4.64
C VAL A 2 -4.74 -13.04 4.67
N LEU A 3 -6.03 -12.71 4.85
CA LEU A 3 -6.48 -11.31 4.97
C LEU A 3 -5.81 -10.57 6.13
N THR A 4 -5.61 -11.24 7.27
CA THR A 4 -4.92 -10.67 8.44
C THR A 4 -3.47 -10.32 8.12
N LEU A 5 -2.75 -11.20 7.39
CA LEU A 5 -1.37 -10.94 6.96
C LEU A 5 -1.28 -9.77 5.97
N ILE A 6 -2.24 -9.68 5.05
CA ILE A 6 -2.35 -8.55 4.12
C ILE A 6 -2.56 -7.25 4.90
N ASN A 7 -3.53 -7.22 5.81
CA ASN A 7 -3.83 -6.05 6.63
C ASN A 7 -2.65 -5.64 7.52
N LEU A 8 -1.94 -6.62 8.09
CA LEU A 8 -0.74 -6.37 8.90
C LEU A 8 0.38 -5.77 8.04
N GLY A 9 0.65 -6.33 6.86
CA GLY A 9 1.65 -5.80 5.92
C GLY A 9 1.34 -4.36 5.50
N MET A 10 0.08 -4.07 5.16
CA MET A 10 -0.35 -2.71 4.83
C MET A 10 -0.26 -1.77 6.03
N ALA A 11 -0.66 -2.20 7.23
CA ALA A 11 -0.57 -1.40 8.44
C ALA A 11 0.89 -1.05 8.77
N LEU A 12 1.80 -2.03 8.72
CA LEU A 12 3.24 -1.80 8.91
C LEU A 12 3.80 -0.83 7.87
N SER A 13 3.36 -0.96 6.62
CA SER A 13 3.71 -0.04 5.55
C SER A 13 3.27 1.40 5.83
N VAL A 14 2.01 1.60 6.23
CA VAL A 14 1.46 2.92 6.58
C VAL A 14 2.22 3.51 7.77
N LEU A 15 2.43 2.74 8.84
CA LEU A 15 3.20 3.18 10.01
C LEU A 15 4.62 3.59 9.63
N CYS A 16 5.28 2.84 8.74
CA CYS A 16 6.58 3.21 8.21
C CYS A 16 6.53 4.54 7.45
N PHE A 17 5.55 4.76 6.57
CA PHE A 17 5.46 6.03 5.83
C PHE A 17 5.21 7.24 6.73
N TYR A 18 4.32 7.13 7.73
CA TYR A 18 4.12 8.22 8.70
C TYR A 18 5.34 8.46 9.58
N THR A 19 6.01 7.39 10.03
CA THR A 19 7.26 7.51 10.79
C THR A 19 8.36 8.15 9.95
N GLY A 20 8.51 7.72 8.69
CA GLY A 20 9.42 8.32 7.73
C GLY A 20 9.11 9.80 7.50
N TYR A 21 7.83 10.18 7.39
CA TYR A 21 7.42 11.58 7.27
C TYR A 21 7.83 12.41 8.49
N TYR A 22 7.65 11.89 9.71
CA TYR A 22 8.08 12.56 10.94
C TYR A 22 9.59 12.84 10.97
N PHE A 23 10.41 11.88 10.52
CA PHE A 23 11.87 12.04 10.48
C PHE A 23 12.40 12.86 9.31
N ARG A 24 11.54 13.33 8.40
CA ARG A 24 11.91 14.09 7.19
C ARG A 24 12.86 15.26 7.48
N PHE A 25 12.59 16.04 8.53
CA PHE A 25 13.38 17.23 8.88
C PHE A 25 14.41 16.99 9.98
N ARG A 26 14.33 15.87 10.71
CA ARG A 26 15.22 15.57 11.83
C ARG A 26 16.43 14.74 11.42
N LYS A 27 16.19 13.63 10.71
CA LYS A 27 17.22 12.67 10.32
C LYS A 27 16.87 12.07 8.97
N ASN A 28 17.39 12.67 7.91
CA ASN A 28 17.13 12.23 6.53
C ASN A 28 17.53 10.77 6.27
N GLY A 29 18.56 10.25 6.97
CA GLY A 29 18.92 8.83 6.90
C GLY A 29 17.79 7.90 7.38
N ILE A 30 17.17 8.21 8.52
CA ILE A 30 16.04 7.45 9.07
C ILE A 30 14.82 7.60 8.17
N HIS A 31 14.53 8.82 7.68
CA HIS A 31 13.46 9.06 6.71
C HIS A 31 13.56 8.10 5.50
N ARG A 32 14.75 8.00 4.90
CA ARG A 32 14.98 7.13 3.74
C ARG A 32 14.83 5.66 4.08
N LEU A 33 15.45 5.20 5.17
CA LEU A 33 15.41 3.80 5.58
C LEU A 33 13.98 3.35 5.87
N VAL A 34 13.26 4.10 6.70
CA VAL A 34 11.90 3.72 7.12
C VAL A 34 10.93 3.78 5.95
N ASN A 35 11.04 4.77 5.05
CA ASN A 35 10.19 4.82 3.86
C ASN A 35 10.49 3.68 2.87
N LEU A 36 11.75 3.24 2.75
CA LEU A 36 12.09 2.07 1.94
C LEU A 36 11.52 0.78 2.55
N ILE A 37 11.61 0.62 3.87
CA ILE A 37 10.97 -0.51 4.57
C ILE A 37 9.45 -0.48 4.35
N GLY A 38 8.82 0.68 4.48
CA GLY A 38 7.39 0.86 4.21
C GLY A 38 7.00 0.52 2.78
N ALA A 39 7.82 0.91 1.80
CA ALA A 39 7.66 0.55 0.40
C ALA A 39 7.80 -0.97 0.17
N SER A 40 8.77 -1.62 0.82
CA SER A 40 8.96 -3.07 0.73
C SER A 40 7.77 -3.85 1.27
N PHE A 41 7.20 -3.43 2.41
CA PHE A 41 5.98 -4.04 2.94
C PHE A 41 4.82 -3.89 1.97
N ASN A 42 4.58 -2.67 1.45
CA ASN A 42 3.54 -2.41 0.45
C ASN A 42 3.72 -3.30 -0.78
N LEU A 43 4.93 -3.32 -1.35
CA LEU A 43 5.23 -4.06 -2.56
C LEU A 43 5.07 -5.57 -2.36
N THR A 44 5.53 -6.10 -1.23
CA THR A 44 5.37 -7.53 -0.89
C THR A 44 3.90 -7.89 -0.78
N THR A 45 3.10 -7.08 -0.10
CA THR A 45 1.66 -7.31 0.04
C THR A 45 0.94 -7.19 -1.30
N ALA A 46 1.27 -6.19 -2.11
CA ALA A 46 0.67 -6.00 -3.44
C ALA A 46 0.99 -7.16 -4.39
N LEU A 47 2.26 -7.60 -4.44
CA LEU A 47 2.66 -8.76 -5.23
C LEU A 47 1.99 -10.05 -4.72
N GLY A 48 1.89 -10.23 -3.40
CA GLY A 48 1.17 -11.35 -2.80
C GLY A 48 -0.31 -11.38 -3.20
N LEU A 49 -0.99 -10.24 -3.17
CA LEU A 49 -2.38 -10.11 -3.63
C LEU A 49 -2.54 -10.43 -5.12
N LEU A 50 -1.63 -9.95 -5.97
CA LEU A 50 -1.64 -10.26 -7.40
C LEU A 50 -1.39 -11.75 -7.67
N TYR A 51 -0.45 -12.35 -6.95
CA TYR A 51 -0.17 -13.78 -7.01
C TYR A 51 -1.43 -14.59 -6.64
N ILE A 52 -2.06 -14.29 -5.50
CA ILE A 52 -3.29 -14.98 -5.09
C ILE A 52 -4.39 -14.83 -6.15
N LYS A 53 -4.57 -13.61 -6.68
CA LYS A 53 -5.62 -13.32 -7.65
C LYS A 53 -5.44 -14.07 -8.98
N TYR A 54 -4.22 -14.12 -9.52
CA TYR A 54 -3.99 -14.62 -10.88
C TYR A 54 -3.37 -16.02 -10.95
N ALA A 55 -2.61 -16.45 -9.93
CA ALA A 55 -1.92 -17.73 -9.89
C ALA A 55 -2.39 -18.64 -8.73
N GLY A 56 -2.93 -18.08 -7.66
CA GLY A 56 -3.36 -18.80 -6.45
C GLY A 56 -4.81 -19.29 -6.46
N GLY A 57 -5.44 -19.43 -7.63
CA GLY A 57 -6.82 -19.90 -7.74
C GLY A 57 -7.90 -18.85 -7.41
N GLY A 58 -7.51 -17.60 -7.16
CA GLY A 58 -8.41 -16.48 -6.91
C GLY A 58 -8.49 -16.05 -5.45
N LEU A 59 -8.98 -14.83 -5.22
CA LEU A 59 -9.09 -14.25 -3.88
C LEU A 59 -10.08 -15.01 -2.99
N GLU A 60 -11.16 -15.54 -3.58
CA GLU A 60 -12.19 -16.31 -2.86
C GLU A 60 -11.63 -17.67 -2.39
N ALA A 61 -10.79 -18.32 -3.20
CA ALA A 61 -10.10 -19.55 -2.84
C ALA A 61 -9.14 -19.35 -1.65
N ALA A 62 -8.60 -18.13 -1.48
CA ALA A 62 -7.80 -17.75 -0.32
C ALA A 62 -8.63 -17.27 0.88
N GLY A 63 -9.96 -17.40 0.83
CA GLY A 63 -10.89 -17.00 1.88
C GLY A 63 -11.06 -15.47 2.01
N ILE A 64 -10.78 -14.71 0.95
CA ILE A 64 -10.98 -13.26 0.91
C ILE A 64 -12.25 -12.98 0.12
N LEU A 65 -13.32 -12.63 0.83
CA LEU A 65 -14.63 -12.38 0.22
C LEU A 65 -14.93 -10.88 0.19
N PRO A 66 -15.56 -10.37 -0.88
CA PRO A 66 -16.07 -9.00 -0.89
C PRO A 66 -17.22 -8.86 0.13
N ASN A 67 -17.26 -7.72 0.80
CA ASN A 67 -18.32 -7.37 1.76
C ASN A 67 -19.31 -6.32 1.21
N THR A 68 -19.16 -5.93 -0.06
CA THR A 68 -19.97 -4.92 -0.73
C THR A 68 -20.09 -5.22 -2.22
N ASP A 69 -20.79 -4.36 -2.94
CA ASP A 69 -21.03 -4.50 -4.36
C ASP A 69 -19.74 -4.47 -5.18
N ARG A 70 -19.78 -5.21 -6.30
CA ARG A 70 -18.63 -5.41 -7.18
C ARG A 70 -18.04 -4.09 -7.72
N TRP A 71 -18.89 -3.11 -8.03
CA TRP A 71 -18.45 -1.81 -8.55
C TRP A 71 -17.59 -1.04 -7.52
N VAL A 72 -17.90 -1.15 -6.23
CA VAL A 72 -17.11 -0.53 -5.14
C VAL A 72 -15.75 -1.21 -5.03
N ILE A 73 -15.74 -2.54 -5.08
CA ILE A 73 -14.51 -3.35 -5.03
C ILE A 73 -13.59 -3.04 -6.21
N ASP A 74 -14.14 -2.95 -7.42
CA ASP A 74 -13.35 -2.68 -8.61
C ASP A 74 -12.81 -1.24 -8.61
N THR A 75 -13.59 -0.28 -8.10
CA THR A 75 -13.13 1.10 -7.87
C THR A 75 -11.97 1.13 -6.87
N HIS A 76 -12.10 0.47 -5.72
CA HIS A 76 -11.03 0.36 -4.73
C HIS A 76 -9.76 -0.25 -5.34
N ARG A 77 -9.89 -1.33 -6.13
CA ARG A 77 -8.75 -1.98 -6.81
C ARG A 77 -8.06 -1.06 -7.81
N ALA A 78 -8.83 -0.25 -8.55
CA ALA A 78 -8.27 0.73 -9.48
C ALA A 78 -7.42 1.78 -8.75
N PHE A 79 -7.93 2.32 -7.64
CA PHE A 79 -7.16 3.25 -6.82
C PHE A 79 -5.98 2.59 -6.11
N ALA A 80 -6.08 1.31 -5.70
CA ALA A 80 -4.97 0.57 -5.13
C ALA A 80 -3.84 0.36 -6.17
N ALA A 81 -4.19 0.06 -7.42
CA ALA A 81 -3.23 -0.02 -8.52
C ALA A 81 -2.57 1.34 -8.79
N LEU A 82 -3.35 2.43 -8.76
CA LEU A 82 -2.81 3.78 -8.88
C LEU A 82 -1.84 4.09 -7.72
N ALA A 83 -2.22 3.76 -6.48
CA ALA A 83 -1.35 3.96 -5.31
C ALA A 83 -0.04 3.17 -5.43
N LEU A 84 -0.07 1.95 -5.98
CA LEU A 84 1.12 1.16 -6.27
C LEU A 84 2.05 1.89 -7.26
N VAL A 85 1.50 2.42 -8.36
CA VAL A 85 2.28 3.20 -9.35
C VAL A 85 2.89 4.43 -8.70
N LEU A 86 2.12 5.18 -7.91
CA LEU A 86 2.61 6.36 -7.20
C LEU A 86 3.72 5.99 -6.19
N MET A 87 3.61 4.86 -5.50
CA MET A 87 4.65 4.34 -4.61
C MET A 87 5.95 4.04 -5.36
N LEU A 88 5.87 3.39 -6.53
CA LEU A 88 7.04 3.12 -7.36
C LEU A 88 7.69 4.42 -7.86
N LEU A 89 6.89 5.40 -8.28
CA LEU A 89 7.38 6.74 -8.64
C LEU A 89 8.01 7.47 -7.43
N MET A 90 7.50 7.26 -6.22
CA MET A 90 8.07 7.81 -4.98
C MET A 90 9.44 7.21 -4.68
N VAL A 91 9.57 5.88 -4.78
CA VAL A 91 10.85 5.17 -4.62
C VAL A 91 11.85 5.65 -5.66
N TRP A 92 11.46 5.66 -6.94
CA TRP A 92 12.31 6.11 -8.05
C TRP A 92 12.76 7.57 -7.88
N SER A 93 11.82 8.49 -7.65
CA SER A 93 12.13 9.91 -7.47
C SER A 93 13.00 10.19 -6.23
N GLY A 94 12.86 9.36 -5.18
CA GLY A 94 13.71 9.38 -4.00
C GLY A 94 15.15 8.93 -4.29
N ILE A 95 15.33 7.89 -5.12
CA ILE A 95 16.64 7.39 -5.54
C ILE A 95 17.34 8.40 -6.45
N VAL A 96 16.64 8.93 -7.45
CA VAL A 96 17.16 9.91 -8.42
C VAL A 96 17.26 11.33 -7.81
N ARG A 97 16.85 11.50 -6.56
CA ARG A 97 16.90 12.77 -5.80
C ARG A 97 16.13 13.92 -6.47
N LYS A 98 15.03 13.63 -7.16
CA LYS A 98 14.13 14.64 -7.77
C LYS A 98 13.20 15.25 -6.70
N LYS A 99 13.77 16.09 -5.83
CA LYS A 99 13.14 16.59 -4.59
C LYS A 99 11.77 17.25 -4.78
N GLU A 100 11.63 18.15 -5.76
CA GLU A 100 10.36 18.87 -6.00
C GLU A 100 9.24 17.93 -6.43
N PHE A 101 9.54 17.03 -7.39
CA PHE A 101 8.60 16.02 -7.85
C PHE A 101 8.24 15.04 -6.73
N HIS A 102 9.24 14.53 -6.02
CA HIS A 102 9.06 13.62 -4.88
C HIS A 102 8.17 14.24 -3.79
N ARG A 103 8.35 15.53 -3.47
CA ARG A 103 7.52 16.22 -2.48
C ARG A 103 6.06 16.30 -2.91
N LYS A 104 5.79 16.71 -4.15
CA LYS A 104 4.43 16.78 -4.71
C LYS A 104 3.76 15.41 -4.70
N LEU A 105 4.50 14.40 -5.13
CA LEU A 105 4.03 13.02 -5.18
C LEU A 105 3.72 12.48 -3.78
N HIS A 106 4.53 12.81 -2.77
CA HIS A 106 4.28 12.37 -1.40
C HIS A 106 2.97 12.93 -0.82
N TYR A 107 2.66 14.19 -1.11
CA TYR A 107 1.41 14.83 -0.69
C TYR A 107 0.16 14.17 -1.28
N ILE A 108 0.28 13.54 -2.45
CA ILE A 108 -0.83 12.82 -3.10
C ILE A 108 -0.84 11.36 -2.61
N PHE A 109 0.32 10.72 -2.61
CA PHE A 109 0.46 9.30 -2.29
C PHE A 109 0.03 8.99 -0.85
N LEU A 110 0.48 9.77 0.14
CA LEU A 110 0.25 9.43 1.53
C LEU A 110 -1.25 9.43 1.90
N PRO A 111 -2.04 10.49 1.60
CA PRO A 111 -3.48 10.46 1.85
C PRO A 111 -4.22 9.38 1.07
N LEU A 112 -3.88 9.20 -0.22
CA LEU A 112 -4.51 8.18 -1.06
C LEU A 112 -4.25 6.78 -0.52
N TYR A 113 -3.00 6.47 -0.17
CA TYR A 113 -2.63 5.15 0.34
C TYR A 113 -3.28 4.86 1.69
N THR A 114 -3.38 5.87 2.58
CA THR A 114 -4.11 5.76 3.84
C THR A 114 -5.60 5.48 3.60
N ALA A 115 -6.24 6.18 2.65
CA ALA A 115 -7.64 5.94 2.31
C ALA A 115 -7.86 4.53 1.74
N ILE A 116 -6.92 4.03 0.93
CA ILE A 116 -6.96 2.67 0.40
C ILE A 116 -6.77 1.64 1.52
N PHE A 117 -5.84 1.85 2.44
CA PHE A 117 -5.70 0.97 3.60
C PHE A 117 -7.00 0.90 4.42
N LEU A 118 -7.55 2.06 4.80
CA LEU A 118 -8.77 2.12 5.61
C LEU A 118 -9.98 1.51 4.91
N SER A 119 -10.18 1.82 3.61
CA SER A 119 -11.27 1.22 2.85
C SER A 119 -11.08 -0.29 2.68
N GLY A 120 -9.84 -0.77 2.48
CA GLY A 120 -9.54 -2.20 2.40
C GLY A 120 -9.95 -2.99 3.65
N LEU A 121 -9.83 -2.40 4.84
CA LEU A 121 -10.26 -3.02 6.10
C LEU A 121 -11.77 -3.26 6.16
N VAL A 122 -12.58 -2.45 5.47
CA VAL A 122 -14.05 -2.51 5.52
C VAL A 122 -14.64 -3.29 4.34
N LEU A 123 -13.98 -3.22 3.18
CA LEU A 123 -14.46 -3.78 1.92
C LEU A 123 -14.28 -5.30 1.79
N PHE A 124 -13.33 -5.87 2.52
CA PHE A 124 -13.00 -7.30 2.46
C PHE A 124 -13.20 -7.96 3.81
N ARG A 125 -13.77 -9.18 3.79
CA ARG A 125 -13.93 -10.02 4.96
C ARG A 125 -13.27 -11.38 4.78
N SER A 126 -12.93 -11.99 5.90
CA SER A 126 -12.46 -13.37 5.95
C SER A 126 -13.66 -14.32 5.81
N ALA A 127 -13.49 -15.41 5.05
CA ALA A 127 -14.46 -16.51 4.99
C ALA A 127 -14.42 -17.41 6.25
N ASN A 128 -13.37 -17.28 7.06
CA ASN A 128 -13.23 -17.90 8.38
C ASN A 128 -13.91 -17.05 9.45
#